data_AF-A0A445DGJ3-F1
#
_entry.id   AF-A0A445DGJ3-F1
#
_cell.length_a   1.000
_cell.length_b   1.000
_cell.length_c   1.000
_cell.angle_alpha   90.00
_cell.angle_beta   90.00
_cell.angle_gamma   90.00
#
_symmetry.space_group_name_H-M   'P 1'
#
loop_
_entity.id
_entity.type
_entity.pdbx_description
1 polymer ?
#
loop_
_entity_poly.entity_id
_entity_poly.type
_entity_poly.pdbx_seq_one_letter_code
_entity_poly.pdbx_strand_id
1 'polypeptide(L)' 'MCHEQVIVAANGLYPGPTIHVTEGDTVIIHVLNNSPYNITLHW' A
#
# COMPACT_ATOMS: atom_id res chain seq x y z
N MET A 1 16.70 -6.54 20.21
CA MET A 1 17.28 -6.28 18.87
C MET A 1 16.21 -5.61 18.03
N CYS A 2 16.48 -4.41 17.52
CA CYS A 2 15.69 -3.72 16.50
C CYS A 2 16.69 -3.11 15.52
N HIS A 3 16.43 -3.24 14.22
CA HIS A 3 17.27 -2.66 13.17
C HIS A 3 16.43 -1.76 12.29
N GLU A 4 16.98 -0.59 11.96
CA GLU A 4 16.36 0.34 11.03
C GLU A 4 16.59 -0.13 9.60
N GLN A 5 15.54 -0.04 8.78
CA GLN A 5 15.59 -0.32 7.35
C GLN A 5 14.62 0.61 6.62
N VAL A 6 15.05 1.14 5.49
CA VAL A 6 14.17 1.89 4.58
C VAL A 6 13.33 0.91 3.78
N ILE A 7 12.01 1.10 3.81
CA ILE A 7 11.04 0.24 3.12
C ILE A 7 10.11 1.08 2.25
N VAL A 8 9.51 0.44 1.24
CA VAL A 8 8.38 1.03 0.50
C VAL A 8 7.10 0.74 1.30
N ALA A 9 6.34 1.79 1.60
CA ALA A 9 5.13 1.72 2.40
C ALA A 9 3.99 2.48 1.70
N ALA A 10 2.78 1.94 1.77
CA ALA A 10 1.60 2.60 1.23
C ALA A 10 1.23 3.79 2.12
N ASN A 11 1.26 5.01 1.57
CA ASN A 11 1.00 6.25 2.31
C ASN A 11 1.87 6.42 3.58
N GLY A 12 3.09 5.88 3.59
CA GLY A 12 4.00 5.94 4.74
C GLY A 12 3.61 5.03 5.92
N LEU A 13 2.61 4.17 5.75
CA LEU A 13 2.13 3.26 6.79
C LEU A 13 2.64 1.83 6.58
N TYR A 14 3.11 1.23 7.66
CA TYR A 14 3.51 -0.18 7.71
C TYR A 14 2.93 -0.86 8.97
N PRO A 15 2.08 -1.89 8.83
CA PRO A 15 1.45 -2.36 7.59
C PRO A 15 0.65 -1.27 6.87
N GLY A 16 0.38 -1.46 5.57
CA GLY A 16 -0.39 -0.51 4.76
C GLY A 16 -1.82 -0.28 5.27
N PRO A 17 -2.53 0.72 4.74
CA PRO A 17 -3.89 1.03 5.17
C PRO A 17 -4.86 -0.10 4.83
N THR A 18 -5.79 -0.38 5.75
CA THR A 18 -6.86 -1.36 5.54
C THR A 18 -7.97 -0.77 4.66
N ILE A 19 -8.42 -1.53 3.67
CA ILE A 19 -9.59 -1.19 2.87
C ILE A 19 -10.80 -1.91 3.46
N HIS A 20 -11.80 -1.15 3.89
CA HIS A 20 -13.07 -1.69 4.40
C HIS A 20 -14.14 -1.57 3.33
N VAL A 21 -14.71 -2.71 2.94
CA VAL A 21 -15.75 -2.82 1.89
C VAL A 21 -16.82 -3.82 2.31
N THR A 22 -17.97 -3.73 1.67
CA THR A 22 -19.09 -4.65 1.79
C THR A 22 -19.33 -5.39 0.48
N GLU A 23 -20.09 -6.49 0.54
CA GLU A 23 -20.42 -7.28 -0.65
C GLU A 23 -21.18 -6.43 -1.68
N GLY A 24 -20.72 -6.46 -2.93
CA GLY A 24 -21.28 -5.67 -4.03
C GLY A 24 -20.58 -4.33 -4.28
N ASP A 25 -19.66 -3.90 -3.40
CA ASP A 25 -18.91 -2.67 -3.61
C ASP A 25 -17.92 -2.77 -4.77
N THR A 26 -17.75 -1.66 -5.49
CA THR A 26 -16.66 -1.47 -6.46
C THR A 26 -15.68 -0.45 -5.91
N VAL A 27 -14.42 -0.86 -5.73
CA VAL A 27 -13.37 0.02 -5.21
C VAL A 27 -12.51 0.54 -6.36
N ILE A 28 -12.31 1.86 -6.39
CA ILE A 28 -11.37 2.51 -7.32
C ILE A 28 -10.17 3.00 -6.51
N ILE A 29 -8.98 2.51 -6.86
CA ILE A 29 -7.73 2.85 -6.17
C ILE A 29 -6.81 3.56 -7.15
N HIS A 30 -6.57 4.84 -6.90
CA HIS A 30 -5.59 5.62 -7.65
C HIS A 30 -4.23 5.47 -7.00
N VAL A 31 -3.29 4.86 -7.73
CA VAL A 31 -1.94 4.62 -7.23
C VAL A 31 -1.00 5.66 -7.81
N LEU A 32 -0.32 6.38 -6.93
CA LEU A 32 0.84 7.19 -7.31
C LEU A 32 2.10 6.52 -6.76
N ASN A 33 2.92 5.97 -7.66
CA ASN A 33 4.16 5.32 -7.27
C ASN A 33 5.27 6.36 -7.06
N ASN A 34 5.51 6.71 -5.79
CA ASN A 34 6.63 7.56 -5.37
C ASN A 34 7.88 6.76 -4.97
N SER A 35 7.89 5.45 -5.21
CA SER A 35 9.06 4.60 -4.94
C SER A 35 10.06 4.70 -6.10
N PRO A 36 11.34 4.34 -5.88
CA PRO A 36 12.33 4.30 -6.94
C PRO A 36 12.21 3.07 -7.86
N TYR A 37 11.21 2.20 -7.65
CA TYR A 37 11.08 0.93 -8.37
C TYR A 37 9.77 0.85 -9.13
N ASN A 38 9.70 0.02 -10.18
CA ASN A 38 8.44 -0.34 -10.82
C ASN A 38 7.63 -1.25 -9.89
N ILE A 39 6.36 -0.92 -9.67
CA ILE A 39 5.49 -1.60 -8.71
C ILE A 39 4.16 -1.97 -9.36
N THR A 40 3.61 -3.10 -8.93
CA THR A 40 2.24 -3.54 -9.18
C THR A 40 1.56 -3.88 -7.85
N LEU A 41 0.25 -3.70 -7.76
CA LEU A 41 -0.56 -4.13 -6.60
C LEU A 41 -1.39 -5.37 -6.96
N HIS A 42 -1.64 -6.23 -5.98
CA HIS A 42 -2.50 -7.41 -6.10
C HIS A 42 -3.54 -7.40 -4.97
N TRP A 43 -4.75 -7.85 -5.28
CA TRP A 43 -5.89 -7.98 -4.39
C TRP A 43 -6.33 -9.43 -4.39
#